data_AF-A0A929HWC8-F1
#
_entry.id   AF-A0A929HWC8-F1
#
_cell.length_a   1.000
_cell.length_b   1.000
_cell.length_c   1.000
_cell.angle_alpha   90.00
_cell.angle_beta   90.00
_cell.angle_gamma   90.00
#
_symmetry.space_group_name_H-M   'P 1'
#
loop_
_entity.id
_entity.type
_entity.pdbx_description
1 polymer ?
#
loop_
_entity_poly.entity_id
_entity_poly.type
_entity_poly.pdbx_seq_one_letter_code
_entity_poly.pdbx_strand_id
1 'polypeptide(L)'
;MAQQAFNRQLCQFLSTATTPFHAVAIMSTHLADAGFVALDEADSWNLTPGGKYFLQRNGSSLVAFVIGSKSGPVDGLRMVGAHTDSPCLMVKPNPEKIKQGYFQLGVEVYGGALLNPWFDRDLSLAGRVSFETQDGRLSSALIDYRRAVAIVPSLAIHLDREANKNRKINPQTDILPILCQLDHKDKPDFRAILRARLLEEHPDCGVKQVLDYELSFYDTQSPAVIGLNEEFIASARLDNLLSCFTGLQALLQSTGESSSLLVCNDHEEVGSLSAAGAQG
;
A
#
# COMPACT_ATOMS: atom_id res chain seq x y z
N MET A 1 -1.07 26.24 5.13
CA MET A 1 0.26 25.72 4.74
C MET A 1 0.64 26.33 3.39
N ALA A 2 1.91 26.70 3.15
CA ALA A 2 2.32 27.15 1.82
C ALA A 2 2.28 25.98 0.81
N GLN A 3 1.88 26.23 -0.44
CA GLN A 3 1.67 25.19 -1.48
C GLN A 3 2.88 24.25 -1.64
N GLN A 4 4.10 24.79 -1.65
CA GLN A 4 5.33 23.99 -1.76
C GLN A 4 5.55 23.05 -0.56
N ALA A 5 5.15 23.45 0.64
CA ALA A 5 5.26 22.61 1.82
C ALA A 5 4.24 21.44 1.76
N PHE A 6 3.01 21.72 1.30
CA PHE A 6 2.00 20.68 1.09
C PHE A 6 2.47 19.63 0.08
N ASN A 7 2.96 20.07 -1.09
CA ASN A 7 3.44 19.16 -2.13
C ASN A 7 4.62 18.30 -1.64
N ARG A 8 5.54 18.88 -0.86
CA ARG A 8 6.67 18.13 -0.27
C ARG A 8 6.20 17.05 0.68
N GLN A 9 5.25 17.36 1.55
CA GLN A 9 4.69 16.39 2.49
C GLN A 9 3.89 15.30 1.78
N LEU A 10 3.13 15.64 0.74
CA LEU A 10 2.45 14.67 -0.12
C LEU A 10 3.46 13.72 -0.79
N CYS A 11 4.53 14.25 -1.39
CA CYS A 11 5.57 13.40 -1.98
C CYS A 11 6.23 12.48 -0.94
N GLN A 12 6.48 12.97 0.28
CA GLN A 12 7.00 12.15 1.37
C GLN A 12 6.01 11.03 1.76
N PHE A 13 4.72 11.36 1.89
CA PHE A 13 3.67 10.37 2.14
C PHE A 13 3.63 9.29 1.06
N LEU A 14 3.56 9.68 -0.22
CA LEU A 14 3.50 8.76 -1.35
C LEU A 14 4.76 7.87 -1.48
N SER A 15 5.93 8.38 -1.09
CA SER A 15 7.20 7.63 -1.14
C SER A 15 7.25 6.47 -0.15
N THR A 16 6.44 6.52 0.91
CA THR A 16 6.42 5.52 1.99
C THR A 16 5.12 4.72 2.03
N ALA A 17 4.01 5.27 1.55
CA ALA A 17 2.73 4.60 1.38
C ALA A 17 2.74 3.71 0.11
N THR A 18 3.52 2.63 0.13
CA THR A 18 3.75 1.74 -1.02
C THR A 18 2.64 0.70 -1.22
N THR A 19 1.87 0.41 -0.18
CA THR A 19 0.72 -0.52 -0.16
C THR A 19 -0.38 0.05 0.75
N PRO A 20 -1.63 -0.46 0.69
CA PRO A 20 -2.70 -0.05 1.62
C PRO A 20 -2.27 -0.14 3.08
N PHE A 21 -1.57 -1.21 3.46
CA PHE A 21 -1.07 -1.40 4.81
C PHE A 21 -0.08 -0.32 5.25
N HIS A 22 0.86 0.04 4.37
CA HIS A 22 1.82 1.10 4.65
C HIS A 22 1.14 2.47 4.71
N ALA A 23 0.16 2.74 3.83
CA ALA A 23 -0.62 3.96 3.86
C ALA A 23 -1.33 4.13 5.22
N VAL A 24 -2.02 3.10 5.70
CA VAL A 24 -2.69 3.12 7.01
C VAL A 24 -1.70 3.27 8.17
N ALA A 25 -0.58 2.56 8.15
CA ALA A 25 0.44 2.67 9.19
C ALA A 25 0.97 4.11 9.32
N ILE A 26 1.26 4.77 8.19
CA ILE A 26 1.76 6.15 8.17
C ILE A 26 0.69 7.15 8.62
N MET A 27 -0.54 7.02 8.09
CA MET A 27 -1.65 7.88 8.51
C MET A 27 -1.93 7.75 10.02
N SER A 28 -1.82 6.53 10.56
CA SER A 28 -2.02 6.27 11.99
C SER A 28 -0.91 6.87 12.85
N THR A 29 0.33 6.87 12.36
CA THR A 29 1.44 7.57 13.02
C THR A 29 1.16 9.07 13.07
N HIS A 30 0.76 9.69 11.96
CA HIS A 30 0.40 11.12 11.94
C HIS A 30 -0.78 11.46 12.87
N LEU A 31 -1.77 10.57 12.97
CA LEU A 31 -2.90 10.74 13.88
C LEU A 31 -2.47 10.65 15.35
N ALA A 32 -1.66 9.64 15.70
CA ALA A 32 -1.12 9.48 17.04
C ALA A 32 -0.26 10.67 17.46
N ASP A 33 0.63 11.15 16.57
CA ASP A 33 1.47 12.33 16.78
C ASP A 33 0.64 13.61 17.00
N ALA A 34 -0.58 13.66 16.44
CA ALA A 34 -1.53 14.74 16.62
C ALA A 34 -2.48 14.55 17.81
N GLY A 35 -2.23 13.54 18.66
CA GLY A 35 -2.97 13.25 19.88
C GLY A 35 -4.29 12.52 19.66
N PHE A 36 -4.49 11.86 18.52
CA PHE A 36 -5.62 10.94 18.38
C PHE A 36 -5.36 9.65 19.13
N VAL A 37 -6.39 9.11 19.76
CA VAL A 37 -6.34 7.85 20.51
C VAL A 37 -6.72 6.70 19.57
N ALA A 38 -5.85 5.69 19.46
CA ALA A 38 -6.16 4.45 18.77
C ALA A 38 -7.23 3.66 19.53
N LEU A 39 -8.23 3.17 18.82
CA LEU A 39 -9.30 2.32 19.34
C LEU A 39 -9.20 0.92 18.73
N ASP A 40 -9.50 -0.09 19.54
CA ASP A 40 -9.69 -1.47 19.10
C ASP A 40 -11.18 -1.75 18.90
N GLU A 41 -11.57 -2.32 17.75
CA GLU A 41 -12.95 -2.66 17.43
C GLU A 41 -13.57 -3.70 18.38
N ALA A 42 -12.76 -4.50 19.05
CA ALA A 42 -13.22 -5.48 20.02
C ALA A 42 -13.55 -4.87 21.39
N ASP A 43 -13.07 -3.66 21.68
CA ASP A 43 -13.25 -3.01 22.98
C ASP A 43 -14.52 -2.15 23.04
N SER A 44 -15.03 -1.96 24.27
CA SER A 44 -16.03 -0.92 24.52
C SER A 44 -15.37 0.45 24.57
N TRP A 45 -15.89 1.40 23.79
CA TRP A 45 -15.30 2.73 23.69
C TRP A 45 -15.94 3.72 24.66
N ASN A 46 -15.11 4.48 25.39
CA ASN A 46 -15.55 5.62 26.18
C ASN A 46 -15.18 6.92 25.47
N LEU A 47 -16.15 7.46 24.73
CA LEU A 47 -15.96 8.58 23.84
C LEU A 47 -16.45 9.89 24.46
N THR A 48 -15.63 10.94 24.42
CA THR A 48 -15.95 12.25 25.01
C THR A 48 -16.04 13.37 23.96
N PRO A 49 -16.89 14.40 24.18
CA PRO A 49 -16.84 15.64 23.39
C PRO A 49 -15.43 16.25 23.36
N GLY A 50 -15.02 16.75 22.20
CA GLY A 50 -13.67 17.22 21.92
C GLY A 50 -12.62 16.12 21.73
N GLY A 51 -12.99 14.85 21.93
CA GLY A 51 -12.08 13.71 21.78
C GLY A 51 -11.73 13.42 20.32
N LYS A 52 -10.51 12.89 20.11
CA LYS A 52 -9.93 12.55 18.81
C LYS A 52 -9.57 11.09 18.80
N TYR A 53 -10.07 10.34 17.83
CA TYR A 53 -9.95 8.88 17.83
C TYR A 53 -9.71 8.34 16.43
N PHE A 54 -9.07 7.19 16.34
CA PHE A 54 -9.00 6.44 15.09
C PHE A 54 -9.00 4.95 15.36
N LEU A 55 -9.44 4.17 14.38
CA LEU A 55 -9.34 2.72 14.37
C LEU A 55 -8.90 2.24 13.00
N GLN A 56 -8.36 1.04 12.96
CA GLN A 56 -7.98 0.35 11.74
C GLN A 56 -8.78 -0.93 11.62
N ARG A 57 -9.07 -1.33 10.39
CA ARG A 57 -9.60 -2.66 10.08
C ARG A 57 -8.70 -3.33 9.05
N ASN A 58 -8.39 -4.61 9.29
CA ASN A 58 -7.41 -5.38 8.50
C ASN A 58 -5.99 -4.77 8.46
N GLY A 59 -5.74 -3.64 9.15
CA GLY A 59 -4.52 -2.85 8.97
C GLY A 59 -4.42 -2.16 7.60
N SER A 60 -5.45 -2.25 6.74
CA SER A 60 -5.48 -1.65 5.40
C SER A 60 -6.57 -0.60 5.21
N SER A 61 -7.57 -0.55 6.10
CA SER A 61 -8.55 0.54 6.17
C SER A 61 -8.42 1.34 7.46
N LEU A 62 -8.78 2.62 7.41
CA LEU A 62 -8.66 3.56 8.52
C LEU A 62 -9.92 4.42 8.64
N VAL A 63 -10.44 4.53 9.85
CA VAL A 63 -11.44 5.54 10.22
C VAL A 63 -10.86 6.43 11.29
N ALA A 64 -10.80 7.73 11.03
CA ALA A 64 -10.35 8.74 11.98
C ALA A 64 -11.43 9.78 12.19
N PHE A 65 -11.71 10.15 13.44
CA PHE A 65 -12.80 11.07 13.74
C PHE A 65 -12.53 11.95 14.96
N VAL A 66 -13.21 13.09 14.96
CA VAL A 66 -13.25 14.04 16.05
C VAL A 66 -14.70 14.19 16.50
N ILE A 67 -14.93 14.10 17.81
CA ILE A 67 -16.23 14.41 18.41
C ILE A 67 -16.25 15.89 18.69
N GLY A 68 -17.15 16.64 18.05
CA GLY A 68 -17.17 18.10 18.16
C GLY A 68 -17.34 18.56 19.61
N SER A 69 -16.54 19.53 20.02
CA SER A 69 -16.62 20.12 21.36
C SER A 69 -17.82 21.04 21.56
N LYS A 70 -18.37 21.60 20.46
CA LYS A 70 -19.56 22.47 20.46
C LYS A 70 -20.78 21.81 19.81
N SER A 71 -20.56 21.02 18.76
CA SER A 71 -21.63 20.33 18.02
C SER A 71 -21.29 18.86 17.84
N GLY A 72 -22.05 18.01 18.52
CA GLY A 72 -21.84 16.57 18.55
C GLY A 72 -22.33 15.89 17.26
N PRO A 73 -22.18 14.56 17.14
CA PRO A 73 -22.57 13.83 15.93
C PRO A 73 -24.07 13.94 15.60
N VAL A 74 -24.92 14.12 16.62
CA VAL A 74 -26.37 14.33 16.47
C VAL A 74 -26.72 15.63 15.74
N ASP A 75 -25.82 16.62 15.77
CA ASP A 75 -25.96 17.89 15.05
C ASP A 75 -25.44 17.79 13.59
N GLY A 76 -25.02 16.59 13.18
CA GLY A 76 -24.51 16.26 11.87
C GLY A 76 -23.00 16.01 11.86
N LEU A 77 -22.58 15.24 10.86
CA LEU A 77 -21.19 14.83 10.66
C LEU A 77 -20.62 15.46 9.39
N ARG A 78 -19.36 15.90 9.43
CA ARG A 78 -18.60 16.30 8.24
C ARG A 78 -17.72 15.14 7.82
N MET A 79 -18.02 14.54 6.67
CA MET A 79 -17.39 13.30 6.24
C MET A 79 -16.55 13.52 4.98
N VAL A 80 -15.35 12.96 4.99
CA VAL A 80 -14.50 12.79 3.80
C VAL A 80 -14.24 11.31 3.61
N GLY A 81 -14.56 10.79 2.42
CA GLY A 81 -14.25 9.43 2.01
C GLY A 81 -13.12 9.41 0.99
N ALA A 82 -12.20 8.45 1.13
CA ALA A 82 -11.14 8.14 0.18
C ALA A 82 -10.86 6.63 0.19
N HIS A 83 -9.89 6.16 -0.59
CA HIS A 83 -9.45 4.77 -0.54
C HIS A 83 -7.93 4.62 -0.56
N THR A 84 -7.45 3.59 0.13
CA THR A 84 -6.04 3.32 0.40
C THR A 84 -5.37 2.47 -0.66
N ASP A 85 -6.15 1.77 -1.47
CA ASP A 85 -5.66 0.92 -2.53
C ASP A 85 -5.50 1.64 -3.86
N SER A 86 -4.66 1.04 -4.70
CA SER A 86 -4.41 1.44 -6.07
C SER A 86 -4.19 0.17 -6.91
N PRO A 87 -4.45 0.21 -8.23
CA PRO A 87 -4.21 -0.94 -9.08
C PRO A 87 -2.73 -1.34 -9.08
N CYS A 88 -2.45 -2.63 -8.90
CA CYS A 88 -1.08 -3.11 -8.74
C CYS A 88 -0.88 -4.56 -9.22
N LEU A 89 0.37 -5.03 -9.12
CA LEU A 89 0.71 -6.44 -9.33
C LEU A 89 0.95 -7.09 -7.96
N MET A 90 0.04 -7.97 -7.54
CA MET A 90 0.14 -8.69 -6.28
C MET A 90 0.79 -10.06 -6.48
N VAL A 91 1.64 -10.48 -5.54
CA VAL A 91 2.29 -11.80 -5.60
C VAL A 91 1.27 -12.91 -5.30
N LYS A 92 1.26 -13.96 -6.12
CA LYS A 92 0.40 -15.15 -5.90
C LYS A 92 0.82 -15.93 -4.64
N PRO A 93 -0.09 -16.70 -4.01
CA PRO A 93 0.25 -17.52 -2.82
C PRO A 93 1.31 -18.63 -3.05
N ASN A 94 1.40 -19.11 -4.31
CA ASN A 94 2.41 -20.06 -4.79
C ASN A 94 3.08 -19.45 -6.03
N PRO A 95 4.01 -18.51 -5.85
CA PRO A 95 4.45 -17.62 -6.92
C PRO A 95 5.66 -18.14 -7.68
N GLU A 96 6.42 -19.10 -7.16
CA GLU A 96 7.71 -19.46 -7.72
C GLU A 96 7.57 -19.98 -9.15
N LYS A 97 8.23 -19.28 -10.08
CA LYS A 97 8.36 -19.70 -11.48
C LYS A 97 9.83 -19.66 -11.87
N ILE A 98 10.31 -20.79 -12.40
CA ILE A 98 11.67 -20.90 -12.94
C ILE A 98 11.57 -21.10 -14.45
N LYS A 99 12.12 -20.17 -15.22
CA LYS A 99 12.08 -20.22 -16.68
C LYS A 99 13.35 -19.64 -17.26
N GLN A 100 13.99 -20.38 -18.16
CA GLN A 100 15.22 -19.96 -18.85
C GLN A 100 16.34 -19.48 -17.91
N GLY A 101 16.50 -20.12 -16.74
CA GLY A 101 17.52 -19.76 -15.75
C GLY A 101 17.18 -18.54 -14.87
N TYR A 102 15.96 -18.01 -14.96
CA TYR A 102 15.50 -16.90 -14.12
C TYR A 102 14.52 -17.36 -13.05
N PHE A 103 14.64 -16.78 -11.86
CA PHE A 103 13.62 -16.82 -10.82
C PHE A 103 12.63 -15.67 -11.02
N GLN A 104 11.36 -16.03 -11.16
CA GLN A 104 10.26 -15.11 -11.37
C GLN A 104 9.17 -15.35 -10.33
N LEU A 105 8.37 -14.33 -10.07
CA LEU A 105 7.15 -14.47 -9.27
C LEU A 105 5.92 -14.38 -10.18
N GLY A 106 5.02 -15.34 -10.05
CA GLY A 106 3.67 -15.24 -10.57
C GLY A 106 2.90 -14.17 -9.83
N VAL A 107 2.22 -13.30 -10.56
CA VAL A 107 1.42 -12.20 -10.00
C VAL A 107 -0.03 -12.25 -10.45
N GLU A 108 -0.88 -11.59 -9.68
CA GLU A 108 -2.26 -11.24 -9.99
C GLU A 108 -2.34 -9.75 -10.29
N VAL A 109 -3.19 -9.40 -11.25
CA VAL A 109 -3.52 -7.99 -11.51
C VAL A 109 -4.62 -7.60 -10.55
N TYR A 110 -4.31 -6.70 -9.63
CA TYR A 110 -5.25 -6.13 -8.69
C TYR A 110 -5.82 -4.83 -9.28
N GLY A 111 -7.15 -4.72 -9.31
CA GLY A 111 -7.85 -3.57 -9.88
C GLY A 111 -7.71 -3.41 -11.39
N GLY A 112 -8.11 -2.24 -11.89
CA GLY A 112 -8.09 -1.87 -13.31
C GLY A 112 -6.71 -1.46 -13.86
N ALA A 113 -5.64 -2.17 -13.52
CA ALA A 113 -4.28 -1.72 -13.80
C ALA A 113 -3.99 -1.59 -15.31
N LEU A 114 -3.44 -0.43 -15.71
CA LEU A 114 -2.80 -0.28 -17.01
C LEU A 114 -1.52 -1.09 -17.02
N LEU A 115 -1.48 -2.21 -17.74
CA LEU A 115 -0.35 -3.15 -17.70
C LEU A 115 0.90 -2.68 -18.45
N ASN A 116 0.75 -1.88 -19.52
CA ASN A 116 1.89 -1.38 -20.30
C ASN A 116 2.91 -0.60 -19.44
N PRO A 117 2.49 0.36 -18.59
CA PRO A 117 3.41 1.09 -17.70
C PRO A 117 4.23 0.27 -16.71
N TRP A 118 3.87 -1.00 -16.44
CA TRP A 118 4.62 -1.87 -15.52
C TRP A 118 5.86 -2.50 -16.15
N PHE A 119 5.95 -2.48 -17.48
CA PHE A 119 7.14 -2.96 -18.18
C PHE A 119 8.31 -1.99 -18.01
N ASP A 120 9.51 -2.53 -17.94
CA ASP A 120 10.79 -1.80 -17.92
C ASP A 120 10.89 -0.76 -16.79
N ARG A 121 10.27 -1.07 -15.65
CA ARG A 121 10.37 -0.32 -14.40
C ARG A 121 11.27 -1.02 -13.39
N ASP A 122 11.96 -0.22 -12.59
CA ASP A 122 12.72 -0.68 -11.44
C ASP A 122 11.75 -0.95 -10.29
N LEU A 123 11.32 -2.20 -10.15
CA LEU A 123 10.29 -2.59 -9.20
C LEU A 123 10.89 -3.04 -7.88
N SER A 124 10.30 -2.59 -6.78
CA SER A 124 10.48 -3.12 -5.44
C SER A 124 9.22 -3.88 -5.00
N LEU A 125 9.27 -4.48 -3.82
CA LEU A 125 8.22 -5.31 -3.26
C LEU A 125 7.96 -4.93 -1.80
N ALA A 126 6.70 -4.70 -1.45
CA ALA A 126 6.29 -4.37 -0.09
C ALA A 126 4.94 -4.98 0.24
N GLY A 127 4.61 -5.05 1.53
CA GLY A 127 3.28 -5.45 2.00
C GLY A 127 3.33 -6.14 3.35
N ARG A 128 2.33 -6.98 3.63
CA ARG A 128 2.17 -7.68 4.90
C ARG A 128 2.63 -9.14 4.79
N VAL A 129 3.34 -9.61 5.81
CA VAL A 129 3.70 -11.03 5.99
C VAL A 129 3.05 -11.54 7.26
N SER A 130 2.32 -12.64 7.15
CA SER A 130 1.70 -13.37 8.26
C SER A 130 2.52 -14.60 8.61
N PHE A 131 2.86 -14.77 9.88
CA PHE A 131 3.81 -15.77 10.32
C PHE A 131 3.47 -16.35 11.69
N GLU A 132 3.96 -17.56 11.93
CA GLU A 132 3.93 -18.19 13.25
C GLU A 132 5.19 -17.77 14.01
N THR A 133 5.04 -17.34 15.25
CA THR A 133 6.15 -17.05 16.16
C THR A 133 6.68 -18.34 16.82
N GLN A 134 7.87 -18.27 17.44
CA GLN A 134 8.47 -19.41 18.14
C GLN A 134 7.59 -19.96 19.28
N ASP A 135 6.78 -19.12 19.91
CA ASP A 135 5.81 -19.51 20.95
C ASP A 135 4.45 -19.98 20.39
N GLY A 136 4.33 -20.14 19.06
CA GLY A 136 3.16 -20.71 18.41
C GLY A 136 1.99 -19.74 18.18
N ARG A 137 2.20 -18.43 18.38
CA ARG A 137 1.18 -17.41 18.09
C ARG A 137 1.19 -17.01 16.62
N LEU A 138 0.02 -16.59 16.13
CA LEU A 138 -0.09 -15.92 14.84
C LEU A 138 0.29 -14.45 15.00
N SER A 139 1.15 -13.96 14.13
CA SER A 139 1.54 -12.55 14.06
C SER A 139 1.64 -12.08 12.62
N SER A 140 1.70 -10.77 12.42
CA SER A 140 1.98 -10.18 11.12
C SER A 140 2.89 -8.96 11.27
N ALA A 141 3.65 -8.65 10.23
CA ALA A 141 4.42 -7.41 10.14
C ALA A 141 4.52 -6.95 8.69
N LEU A 142 4.80 -5.66 8.52
CA LEU A 142 5.04 -5.07 7.22
C LEU A 142 6.51 -5.25 6.83
N ILE A 143 6.76 -5.52 5.56
CA ILE A 143 8.10 -5.48 4.97
C ILE A 143 8.10 -4.55 3.77
N ASP A 144 9.26 -3.97 3.47
CA ASP A 144 9.50 -3.21 2.26
C ASP A 144 10.96 -3.34 1.84
N TYR A 145 11.22 -3.93 0.68
CA TYR A 145 12.58 -4.08 0.15
C TYR A 145 13.26 -2.75 -0.17
N ARG A 146 12.50 -1.68 -0.48
CA ARG A 146 12.93 -0.33 -0.86
C ARG A 146 13.80 -0.21 -2.11
N ARG A 147 14.85 -1.03 -2.23
CA ARG A 147 15.68 -1.14 -3.43
C ARG A 147 14.94 -1.89 -4.54
N ALA A 148 15.28 -1.60 -5.78
CA ALA A 148 14.79 -2.38 -6.91
C ALA A 148 15.24 -3.84 -6.79
N VAL A 149 14.29 -4.77 -6.80
CA VAL A 149 14.50 -6.21 -6.71
C VAL A 149 13.91 -6.96 -7.88
N ALA A 150 13.12 -6.32 -8.74
CA ALA A 150 12.49 -6.97 -9.87
C ALA A 150 12.30 -6.04 -11.07
N ILE A 151 12.06 -6.67 -12.22
CA ILE A 151 11.70 -5.99 -13.48
C ILE A 151 10.75 -6.88 -14.29
N VAL A 152 9.79 -6.28 -14.97
CA VAL A 152 9.02 -6.94 -16.05
C VAL A 152 9.59 -6.46 -17.39
N PRO A 153 10.49 -7.20 -18.06
CA PRO A 153 11.13 -6.70 -19.26
C PRO A 153 10.18 -6.75 -20.48
N SER A 154 10.20 -5.71 -21.30
CA SER A 154 9.54 -5.75 -22.61
C SER A 154 10.25 -6.71 -23.56
N LEU A 155 9.49 -7.30 -24.49
CA LEU A 155 10.06 -7.98 -25.64
C LEU A 155 10.69 -6.94 -26.58
N ALA A 156 11.89 -7.22 -27.07
CA ALA A 156 12.56 -6.35 -28.02
C ALA A 156 11.73 -6.16 -29.30
N ILE A 157 11.59 -4.92 -29.78
CA ILE A 157 10.80 -4.58 -30.98
C ILE A 157 11.25 -5.33 -32.25
N HIS A 158 12.52 -5.76 -32.32
CA HIS A 158 13.02 -6.59 -33.42
C HIS A 158 12.32 -7.94 -33.52
N LEU A 159 11.82 -8.45 -32.39
CA LEU A 159 11.07 -9.70 -32.24
C LEU A 159 9.56 -9.48 -32.19
N ASP A 160 9.10 -8.24 -32.02
CA ASP A 160 7.70 -7.81 -32.14
C ASP A 160 7.60 -6.48 -32.92
N ARG A 161 7.57 -6.59 -34.25
CA ARG A 161 7.57 -5.42 -35.15
C ARG A 161 6.28 -4.60 -35.08
N GLU A 162 5.21 -5.15 -34.52
CA GLU A 162 3.89 -4.52 -34.44
C GLU A 162 3.55 -4.02 -33.02
N ALA A 163 4.54 -3.99 -32.12
CA ALA A 163 4.40 -3.57 -30.72
C ALA A 163 3.74 -2.19 -30.56
N ASN A 164 3.97 -1.25 -31.49
CA ASN A 164 3.41 0.10 -31.43
C ASN A 164 2.01 0.24 -32.07
N LYS A 165 1.45 -0.83 -32.64
CA LYS A 165 0.13 -0.80 -33.29
C LYS A 165 -0.91 -1.64 -32.58
N ASN A 166 -0.56 -2.87 -32.22
CA ASN A 166 -1.53 -3.87 -31.73
C ASN A 166 -0.94 -4.76 -30.62
N ARG A 167 -0.15 -4.19 -29.70
CA ARG A 167 0.38 -4.97 -28.56
C ARG A 167 -0.75 -5.44 -27.66
N LYS A 168 -0.94 -6.76 -27.61
CA LYS A 168 -1.81 -7.43 -26.63
C LYS A 168 -0.92 -7.92 -25.50
N ILE A 169 -1.28 -7.60 -24.26
CA ILE A 169 -0.58 -8.08 -23.07
C ILE A 169 -1.42 -9.18 -22.45
N ASN A 170 -0.83 -10.35 -22.26
CA ASN A 170 -1.41 -11.41 -21.46
C ASN A 170 -0.89 -11.30 -20.02
N PRO A 171 -1.74 -10.98 -19.03
CA PRO A 171 -1.32 -10.79 -17.65
C PRO A 171 -0.70 -12.06 -17.03
N GLN A 172 -1.05 -13.26 -17.52
CA GLN A 172 -0.56 -14.52 -16.95
C GLN A 172 0.84 -14.92 -17.47
N THR A 173 1.17 -14.54 -18.70
CA THR A 173 2.41 -14.98 -19.38
C THR A 173 3.43 -13.88 -19.57
N ASP A 174 2.98 -12.63 -19.68
CA ASP A 174 3.84 -11.50 -20.06
C ASP A 174 4.17 -10.61 -18.85
N ILE A 175 3.32 -10.62 -17.82
CA ILE A 175 3.55 -9.91 -16.56
C ILE A 175 4.12 -10.89 -15.53
N LEU A 176 5.41 -11.17 -15.64
CA LEU A 176 6.14 -12.07 -14.75
C LEU A 176 7.45 -11.41 -14.30
N PRO A 177 7.42 -10.66 -13.18
CA PRO A 177 8.60 -10.00 -12.64
C PRO A 177 9.76 -10.97 -12.46
N ILE A 178 10.92 -10.64 -13.01
CA ILE A 178 12.18 -11.37 -12.85
C ILE A 178 12.91 -10.78 -11.64
N LEU A 179 13.35 -11.62 -10.72
CA LEU A 179 14.03 -11.20 -9.49
C LEU A 179 15.55 -11.43 -9.57
N CYS A 180 15.96 -12.60 -10.03
CA CYS A 180 17.37 -12.96 -10.16
C CYS A 180 17.61 -14.08 -11.18
N GLN A 181 18.86 -14.25 -11.56
CA GLN A 181 19.35 -15.45 -12.25
C GLN A 181 19.62 -16.55 -11.24
N LEU A 182 19.43 -17.79 -11.67
CA LEU A 182 19.71 -18.99 -10.90
C LEU A 182 20.87 -19.76 -11.49
N ASP A 183 21.68 -20.34 -10.62
CA ASP A 183 22.55 -21.43 -11.00
C ASP A 183 21.73 -22.70 -11.24
N HIS A 184 22.22 -23.60 -12.10
CA HIS A 184 21.45 -24.71 -12.70
C HIS A 184 20.75 -25.70 -11.73
N LYS A 185 20.96 -25.58 -10.41
CA LYS A 185 20.37 -26.46 -9.39
C LYS A 185 19.51 -25.74 -8.35
N ASP A 186 19.48 -24.41 -8.36
CA ASP A 186 18.82 -23.66 -7.30
C ASP A 186 17.30 -23.71 -7.47
N LYS A 187 16.62 -23.91 -6.34
CA LYS A 187 15.16 -23.82 -6.22
C LYS A 187 14.85 -22.87 -5.07
N PRO A 188 14.76 -21.56 -5.34
CA PRO A 188 14.43 -20.60 -4.31
C PRO A 188 13.07 -20.93 -3.68
N ASP A 189 13.00 -20.83 -2.37
CA ASP A 189 11.76 -20.86 -1.60
C ASP A 189 11.41 -19.41 -1.25
N PHE A 190 10.32 -18.89 -1.79
CA PHE A 190 9.95 -17.51 -1.58
C PHE A 190 9.58 -17.23 -0.12
N ARG A 191 8.96 -18.18 0.59
CA ARG A 191 8.65 -18.04 2.03
C ARG A 191 9.94 -17.97 2.86
N ALA A 192 10.98 -18.71 2.49
CA ALA A 192 12.29 -18.61 3.13
C ALA A 192 12.95 -17.24 2.90
N ILE A 193 12.83 -16.69 1.68
CA ILE A 193 13.31 -15.34 1.34
C ILE A 193 12.56 -14.28 2.18
N LEU A 194 11.24 -14.38 2.27
CA LEU A 194 10.43 -13.48 3.09
C LEU A 194 10.78 -13.57 4.57
N ARG A 195 11.01 -14.78 5.09
CA ARG A 195 11.45 -14.98 6.48
C ARG A 195 12.78 -14.27 6.75
N ALA A 196 13.74 -14.36 5.83
CA ALA A 196 15.01 -13.67 5.97
C ALA A 196 14.82 -12.15 5.97
N ARG A 197 13.98 -11.62 5.06
CA ARG A 197 13.67 -10.19 5.02
C ARG A 197 12.96 -9.71 6.28
N LEU A 198 12.02 -10.49 6.79
CA LEU A 198 11.29 -10.20 8.01
C LEU A 198 12.24 -10.10 9.22
N LEU A 199 13.21 -11.01 9.34
CA LEU A 199 14.23 -10.97 10.39
C LEU A 199 15.21 -9.80 10.25
N GLU A 200 15.43 -9.30 9.03
CA GLU A 200 16.27 -8.12 8.80
C GLU A 200 15.57 -6.84 9.29
N GLU A 201 14.27 -6.67 8.99
CA GLU A 201 13.51 -5.48 9.39
C GLU A 201 12.97 -5.56 10.83
N HIS A 202 12.65 -6.76 11.30
CA HIS A 202 12.04 -7.02 12.61
C HIS A 202 12.80 -8.14 13.34
N PRO A 203 14.05 -7.90 13.79
CA PRO A 203 14.92 -8.94 14.37
C PRO A 203 14.29 -9.65 15.58
N ASP A 204 13.44 -8.95 16.33
CA ASP A 204 12.80 -9.45 17.54
C ASP A 204 11.41 -10.07 17.30
N CYS A 205 10.97 -10.21 16.04
CA CYS A 205 9.63 -10.74 15.73
C CYS A 205 9.45 -12.23 16.09
N GLY A 206 10.55 -12.94 16.36
CA GLY A 206 10.51 -14.34 16.77
C GLY A 206 9.92 -15.28 15.72
N VAL A 207 10.06 -14.96 14.42
CA VAL A 207 9.47 -15.78 13.35
C VAL A 207 10.01 -17.21 13.34
N LYS A 208 9.10 -18.18 13.49
CA LYS A 208 9.35 -19.60 13.27
C LYS A 208 9.24 -19.92 11.79
N GLN A 209 8.09 -19.62 11.19
CA GLN A 209 7.82 -19.84 9.77
C GLN A 209 6.85 -18.80 9.20
N VAL A 210 7.05 -18.42 7.93
CA VAL A 210 6.09 -17.60 7.19
C VAL A 210 4.94 -18.50 6.74
N LEU A 211 3.72 -18.07 7.02
CA LEU A 211 2.50 -18.79 6.66
C LEU A 211 1.98 -18.29 5.32
N ASP A 212 1.71 -16.99 5.24
CA ASP A 212 1.17 -16.32 4.05
C ASP A 212 1.60 -14.85 4.00
N TYR A 213 1.23 -14.18 2.91
CA TYR A 213 1.64 -12.81 2.64
C TYR A 213 0.70 -12.14 1.63
N GLU A 214 0.63 -10.81 1.71
CA GLU A 214 -0.04 -9.93 0.76
C GLU A 214 0.98 -8.87 0.35
N LEU A 215 1.62 -9.10 -0.80
CA LEU A 215 2.72 -8.27 -1.27
C LEU A 215 2.41 -7.72 -2.66
N SER A 216 2.69 -6.45 -2.85
CA SER A 216 2.50 -5.73 -4.10
C SER A 216 3.84 -5.21 -4.61
N PHE A 217 4.07 -5.39 -5.91
CA PHE A 217 5.16 -4.69 -6.58
C PHE A 217 4.84 -3.19 -6.70
N TYR A 218 5.86 -2.35 -6.64
CA TYR A 218 5.73 -0.92 -6.83
C TYR A 218 6.97 -0.34 -7.51
N ASP A 219 6.79 0.77 -8.25
CA ASP A 219 7.90 1.51 -8.88
C ASP A 219 8.75 2.20 -7.80
N THR A 220 10.06 2.00 -7.84
CA THR A 220 11.02 2.65 -6.94
C THR A 220 11.27 4.11 -7.28
N GLN A 221 10.85 4.57 -8.47
CA GLN A 221 10.90 5.97 -8.83
C GLN A 221 10.10 6.82 -7.84
N SER A 222 10.80 7.70 -7.12
CA SER A 222 10.19 8.55 -6.10
C SER A 222 9.20 9.56 -6.70
N PRO A 223 8.15 9.95 -5.95
CA PRO A 223 7.27 11.07 -6.31
C PRO A 223 8.07 12.35 -6.54
N ALA A 224 7.73 13.10 -7.59
CA ALA A 224 8.45 14.32 -7.95
C ALA A 224 7.52 15.43 -8.42
N VAL A 225 7.91 16.68 -8.13
CA VAL A 225 7.36 17.86 -8.80
C VAL A 225 8.08 18.00 -10.14
N ILE A 226 7.34 18.11 -11.24
CA ILE A 226 7.87 18.16 -12.60
C ILE A 226 7.20 19.28 -13.41
N GLY A 227 7.68 19.50 -14.63
CA GLY A 227 7.19 20.55 -15.53
C GLY A 227 8.17 21.72 -15.61
N LEU A 228 8.12 22.47 -16.72
CA LEU A 228 9.07 23.57 -16.96
C LEU A 228 9.03 24.64 -15.85
N ASN A 229 7.86 24.84 -15.23
CA ASN A 229 7.69 25.74 -14.10
C ASN A 229 7.25 25.01 -12.82
N GLU A 230 7.56 23.71 -12.68
CA GLU A 230 7.25 22.92 -11.47
C GLU A 230 5.74 22.81 -11.17
N GLU A 231 4.92 22.68 -12.22
CA GLU A 231 3.46 22.79 -12.15
C GLU A 231 2.75 21.45 -11.84
N PHE A 232 3.44 20.32 -11.99
CA PHE A 232 2.83 18.99 -11.91
C PHE A 232 3.46 18.13 -10.82
N ILE A 233 2.71 17.16 -10.32
CA ILE A 233 3.22 16.07 -9.47
C ILE A 233 3.10 14.77 -10.26
N ALA A 234 4.20 14.06 -10.40
CA ALA A 234 4.24 12.71 -10.96
C ALA A 234 4.54 11.72 -9.84
N SER A 235 3.65 10.75 -9.65
CA SER A 235 3.81 9.69 -8.67
C SER A 235 2.90 8.51 -9.01
N ALA A 236 3.34 7.31 -8.67
CA ALA A 236 2.43 6.18 -8.50
C ALA A 236 1.42 6.47 -7.39
N ARG A 237 0.24 5.83 -7.46
CA ARG A 237 -0.77 5.81 -6.38
C ARG A 237 -1.37 7.17 -6.01
N LEU A 238 -1.25 8.19 -6.87
CA LEU A 238 -2.00 9.45 -6.67
C LEU A 238 -3.49 9.16 -6.51
N ASP A 239 -4.00 8.28 -7.37
CA ASP A 239 -5.27 7.58 -7.19
C ASP A 239 -5.12 6.47 -6.13
N ASN A 240 -5.62 6.62 -4.91
CA ASN A 240 -6.29 7.80 -4.34
C ASN A 240 -5.63 8.30 -3.05
N LEU A 241 -4.35 7.98 -2.87
CA LEU A 241 -3.57 8.42 -1.71
C LEU A 241 -3.44 9.94 -1.64
N LEU A 242 -3.61 10.66 -2.76
CA LEU A 242 -3.76 12.12 -2.74
C LEU A 242 -4.95 12.56 -1.88
N SER A 243 -6.12 11.93 -2.04
CA SER A 243 -7.32 12.26 -1.26
C SER A 243 -7.19 11.79 0.18
N CYS A 244 -6.60 10.61 0.43
CA CYS A 244 -6.28 10.17 1.79
C CYS A 244 -5.42 11.20 2.52
N PHE A 245 -4.33 11.64 1.89
CA PHE A 245 -3.42 12.63 2.47
C PHE A 245 -4.12 13.97 2.70
N THR A 246 -4.88 14.44 1.71
CA THR A 246 -5.59 15.72 1.80
C THR A 246 -6.65 15.69 2.92
N GLY A 247 -7.44 14.61 2.99
CA GLY A 247 -8.43 14.40 4.03
C GLY A 247 -7.80 14.30 5.43
N LEU A 248 -6.66 13.61 5.54
CA LEU A 248 -5.90 13.54 6.79
C LEU A 248 -5.42 14.94 7.21
N GLN A 249 -4.76 15.69 6.33
CA GLN A 249 -4.28 17.03 6.64
C GLN A 249 -5.42 17.98 7.04
N ALA A 250 -6.58 17.88 6.38
CA ALA A 250 -7.77 18.66 6.72
C ALA A 250 -8.31 18.30 8.12
N LEU A 251 -8.38 17.00 8.45
CA LEU A 251 -8.83 16.54 9.77
C LEU A 251 -7.87 16.99 10.88
N LEU A 252 -6.55 16.86 10.65
CA LEU A 252 -5.51 17.28 11.59
C LEU A 252 -5.53 18.78 11.87
N GLN A 253 -5.85 19.60 10.86
CA GLN A 253 -5.92 21.07 10.95
C GLN A 253 -7.31 21.58 11.35
N SER A 254 -8.29 20.69 11.55
CA SER A 254 -9.64 21.08 11.94
C SER A 254 -9.68 21.68 13.36
N THR A 255 -10.63 22.58 13.60
CA THR A 255 -10.79 23.24 14.92
C THR A 255 -11.30 22.30 16.00
N GLY A 256 -11.88 21.15 15.62
CA GLY A 256 -12.52 20.20 16.53
C GLY A 256 -13.83 20.68 17.14
N GLU A 257 -14.41 21.79 16.66
CA GLU A 257 -15.68 22.32 17.18
C GLU A 257 -16.90 21.52 16.71
N SER A 258 -16.84 21.00 15.48
CA SER A 258 -17.87 20.14 14.87
C SER A 258 -17.36 18.73 14.66
N SER A 259 -18.26 17.75 14.75
CA SER A 259 -17.90 16.36 14.53
C SER A 259 -17.46 16.13 13.08
N SER A 260 -16.29 15.50 12.92
CA SER A 260 -15.64 15.30 11.62
C SER A 260 -15.10 13.87 11.52
N LEU A 261 -15.12 13.30 10.31
CA LEU A 261 -14.75 11.93 10.04
C LEU A 261 -14.03 11.82 8.70
N LEU A 262 -12.88 11.15 8.72
CA LEU A 262 -12.15 10.66 7.56
C LEU A 262 -12.29 9.14 7.51
N VAL A 263 -12.74 8.61 6.38
CA VAL A 263 -12.79 7.17 6.11
C VAL A 263 -11.95 6.89 4.88
N CYS A 264 -10.92 6.07 5.05
CA CYS A 264 -10.04 5.60 3.98
C CYS A 264 -10.20 4.08 3.90
N ASN A 265 -10.96 3.61 2.90
CA ASN A 265 -11.28 2.18 2.74
C ASN A 265 -10.29 1.49 1.80
N ASP A 266 -10.09 0.20 2.02
CA ASP A 266 -9.39 -0.69 1.08
C ASP A 266 -10.37 -1.23 0.02
N HIS A 267 -9.86 -1.94 -0.98
CA HIS A 267 -10.66 -2.67 -1.96
C HIS A 267 -11.60 -1.84 -2.86
N GLU A 268 -11.39 -0.53 -3.02
CA GLU A 268 -12.20 0.28 -3.93
C GLU A 268 -12.03 -0.20 -5.38
N GLU A 269 -10.79 -0.48 -5.78
CA GLU A 269 -10.40 -0.83 -7.16
C GLU A 269 -10.94 -2.19 -7.62
N VAL A 270 -11.52 -2.96 -6.70
CA VAL A 270 -12.14 -4.27 -6.94
C VAL A 270 -13.62 -4.31 -6.56
N GLY A 271 -14.24 -3.15 -6.30
CA GLY A 271 -15.69 -3.01 -6.11
C GLY A 271 -16.16 -2.88 -4.65
N SER A 272 -15.26 -2.67 -3.69
CA SER A 272 -15.54 -2.38 -2.27
C SER A 272 -16.27 -3.47 -1.46
N LEU A 273 -16.52 -4.64 -2.04
CA LEU A 273 -17.27 -5.75 -1.44
C LEU A 273 -16.40 -6.60 -0.50
N SER A 274 -15.95 -6.02 0.60
CA SER A 274 -15.20 -6.72 1.65
C SER A 274 -15.45 -6.11 3.03
N ALA A 275 -15.07 -6.80 4.10
CA ALA A 275 -15.17 -6.28 5.47
C ALA A 275 -14.34 -5.00 5.70
N ALA A 276 -13.30 -4.77 4.89
CA ALA A 276 -12.45 -3.59 4.94
C ALA A 276 -12.81 -2.56 3.84
N GLY A 277 -13.71 -2.89 2.92
CA GLY A 277 -14.12 -2.01 1.84
C GLY A 277 -15.31 -1.15 2.23
N ALA A 278 -15.71 -0.24 1.34
CA ALA A 278 -16.80 0.72 1.64
C ALA A 278 -18.16 0.07 1.92
N GLN A 279 -18.37 -1.22 1.60
CA GLN A 279 -19.59 -1.95 1.91
C GLN A 279 -19.52 -2.79 3.21
N GLY A 280 -18.40 -2.77 3.94
CA GLY A 280 -18.19 -3.50 5.21
C GLY A 280 -18.06 -2.59 6.41
#